data_AF-W4MFR6-F1
#
_entry.id   AF-W4MFR6-F1
#
_cell.length_a   1.000
_cell.length_b   1.000
_cell.length_c   1.000
_cell.angle_alpha   90.00
_cell.angle_beta   90.00
_cell.angle_gamma   90.00
#
_symmetry.space_group_name_H-M   'P 1'
#
loop_
_entity.id
_entity.type
_entity.pdbx_description
1 polymer ?
#
loop_
_entity_poly.entity_id
_entity_poly.type
_entity_poly.pdbx_seq_one_letter_code
_entity_poly.pdbx_strand_id
1 'polypeptide(L)'
;MTQHPFVNRLGIGYQECRRLLSRLSTLMSSIWDEGLRLALWWGLIMASTICILELCRWFWLIYPETVIGKKYVSGAGDFPDFAHVVLHEPHWHTALFLVTGPFAASLILAWGSRFCYLKRLFYNPFGSILRTFIWATPVAVWTGYYVTAYLDLTFEAATVCAAGPSLALTPNAFRTADRLCPELGDCIRWLRRGLRQLRRGTDRSKRSNEERLSGEHAHF
;
A
#
# COMPACT_ATOMS: atom_id res chain seq x y z
N MET A 1 5.18 30.87 50.84
CA MET A 1 4.50 30.76 49.54
C MET A 1 4.67 29.34 49.03
N THR A 2 3.74 28.45 49.36
CA THR A 2 3.74 27.05 48.95
C THR A 2 3.02 26.94 47.61
N GLN A 3 3.73 26.61 46.54
CA GLN A 3 3.12 26.36 45.23
C GLN A 3 2.20 25.14 45.34
N HIS A 4 0.92 25.32 45.04
CA HIS A 4 -0.08 24.26 45.09
C HIS A 4 0.31 23.09 44.16
N PRO A 5 0.36 21.84 44.66
CA PRO A 5 0.76 20.65 43.89
C PRO A 5 -0.18 20.33 42.70
N PHE A 6 -1.35 20.97 42.65
CA PHE A 6 -2.32 20.84 41.56
C PHE A 6 -1.85 21.51 40.25
N VAL A 7 -1.11 22.62 40.33
CA VAL A 7 -0.61 23.34 39.14
C VAL A 7 0.46 22.53 38.41
N ASN A 8 1.29 21.79 39.14
CA ASN A 8 2.31 20.91 38.55
C ASN A 8 1.69 19.70 37.81
N ARG A 9 0.54 19.15 38.25
CA ARG A 9 -0.10 18.03 37.54
C ARG A 9 -0.72 18.44 36.21
N LEU A 10 -1.31 19.63 36.13
CA LEU A 10 -1.85 20.18 34.87
C LEU A 10 -0.73 20.53 33.88
N GLY A 11 0.41 21.04 34.35
CA GLY A 11 1.58 21.33 33.52
C GLY A 11 2.22 20.09 32.89
N ILE A 12 2.28 18.98 33.64
CA ILE A 12 2.79 17.68 33.14
C ILE A 12 1.86 17.10 32.07
N GLY A 13 0.53 17.15 32.31
CA GLY A 13 -0.46 16.69 31.34
C GLY A 13 -0.43 17.49 30.03
N TYR A 14 -0.27 18.82 30.12
CA TYR A 14 -0.17 19.68 28.95
C TYR A 14 1.13 19.43 28.13
N GLN A 15 2.27 19.22 28.79
CA GLN A 15 3.52 18.87 28.10
C GLN A 15 3.48 17.49 27.43
N GLU A 16 2.88 16.49 28.07
CA GLU A 16 2.68 15.16 27.45
C GLU A 16 1.71 15.23 26.27
N CYS A 17 0.60 15.97 26.40
CA CYS A 17 -0.36 16.17 25.32
C CYS A 17 0.29 16.89 24.11
N ARG A 18 1.12 17.92 24.35
CA ARG A 18 1.88 18.61 23.28
C ARG A 18 2.91 17.71 22.61
N ARG A 19 3.56 16.80 23.34
CA ARG A 19 4.46 15.77 22.77
C ARG A 19 3.71 14.74 21.94
N LEU A 20 2.50 14.35 22.36
CA LEU A 20 1.66 13.44 21.57
C LEU A 20 1.16 14.13 20.29
N LEU A 21 0.69 15.38 20.38
CA LEU A 21 0.25 16.15 19.22
C LEU A 21 1.37 16.37 18.20
N SER A 22 2.58 16.72 18.66
CA SER A 22 3.74 16.86 17.76
C SER A 22 4.17 15.55 17.12
N ARG A 23 4.07 14.42 17.83
CA ARG A 23 4.30 13.10 17.22
C ARG A 23 3.23 12.74 16.19
N LEU A 24 1.97 13.01 16.49
CA LEU A 24 0.86 12.79 15.57
C LEU A 24 0.99 13.67 14.32
N SER A 25 1.39 14.94 14.47
CA SER A 25 1.59 15.83 13.33
C SER A 25 2.74 15.36 12.44
N THR A 26 3.86 14.91 13.01
CA THR A 26 4.97 14.34 12.22
C THR A 26 4.60 13.03 11.53
N LEU A 27 3.73 12.23 12.14
CA LEU A 27 3.28 10.97 11.57
C LEU A 27 2.28 11.25 10.43
N MET A 28 1.35 12.18 10.62
CA MET A 28 0.43 12.66 9.59
C MET A 28 1.17 13.27 8.39
N SER A 29 2.17 14.12 8.63
CA SER A 29 2.97 14.70 7.53
C SER A 29 3.73 13.61 6.77
N SER A 30 4.30 12.61 7.47
CA SER A 30 4.98 11.49 6.81
C SER A 30 4.02 10.60 6.01
N ILE A 31 2.80 10.36 6.50
CA ILE A 31 1.76 9.63 5.75
C ILE A 31 1.41 10.40 4.48
N TRP A 32 1.23 11.72 4.61
CA TRP A 32 0.88 12.59 3.50
C TRP A 32 1.97 12.60 2.42
N ASP A 33 3.23 12.77 2.81
CA ASP A 33 4.35 12.81 1.87
C ASP A 33 4.54 11.49 1.12
N GLU A 34 4.43 10.34 1.80
CA GLU A 34 4.54 9.04 1.15
C GLU A 34 3.31 8.71 0.31
N GLY A 35 2.11 9.06 0.78
CA GLY A 35 0.86 8.89 0.03
C GLY A 35 0.86 9.71 -1.26
N LEU A 36 1.32 10.96 -1.19
CA LEU A 36 1.43 11.83 -2.36
C LEU A 36 2.47 11.32 -3.36
N ARG A 37 3.62 10.84 -2.89
CA ARG A 37 4.62 10.18 -3.77
C ARG A 37 4.04 8.96 -4.46
N LEU A 38 3.31 8.13 -3.72
CA LEU A 38 2.68 6.93 -4.26
C LEU A 38 1.62 7.28 -5.31
N ALA A 39 0.80 8.30 -5.04
CA ALA A 39 -0.20 8.80 -5.98
C ALA A 39 0.43 9.40 -7.25
N LEU A 40 1.54 10.13 -7.12
CA LEU A 40 2.29 10.64 -8.28
C LEU A 40 2.87 9.50 -9.12
N TRP A 41 3.42 8.46 -8.49
CA TRP A 41 3.92 7.28 -9.20
C TRP A 41 2.80 6.53 -9.92
N TRP A 42 1.66 6.35 -9.26
CA TRP A 42 0.48 5.75 -9.87
C TRP A 42 0.01 6.58 -11.07
N GLY A 43 -0.09 7.91 -10.93
CA GLY A 43 -0.49 8.80 -12.02
C GLY A 43 0.48 8.81 -13.20
N LEU A 44 1.79 8.77 -12.93
CA LEU A 44 2.82 8.68 -13.97
C LEU A 44 2.74 7.35 -14.74
N ILE A 45 2.55 6.24 -14.03
CA ILE A 45 2.42 4.92 -14.65
C ILE A 45 1.12 4.84 -15.45
N MET A 46 0.01 5.34 -14.90
CA MET A 46 -1.27 5.47 -15.59
C MET A 46 -1.15 6.26 -16.90
N ALA A 47 -0.54 7.44 -16.86
CA ALA A 47 -0.30 8.26 -18.06
C ALA A 47 0.58 7.52 -19.07
N SER A 48 1.64 6.84 -18.60
CA SER A 48 2.52 6.08 -19.48
C SER A 48 1.81 4.89 -20.14
N THR A 49 0.95 4.19 -19.40
CA THR A 49 0.14 3.09 -19.94
C THR A 49 -0.86 3.59 -20.98
N ILE A 50 -1.52 4.72 -20.75
CA ILE A 50 -2.40 5.34 -21.76
C ILE A 50 -1.61 5.66 -23.03
N CYS A 51 -0.44 6.31 -22.90
CA CYS A 51 0.40 6.63 -24.05
C CYS A 51 0.84 5.38 -24.83
N ILE A 52 1.21 4.30 -24.13
CA ILE A 52 1.59 3.04 -24.76
C ILE A 52 0.40 2.42 -25.51
N LEU A 53 -0.78 2.38 -24.89
CA LEU A 53 -1.99 1.85 -25.52
C LEU A 53 -2.38 2.65 -26.77
N GLU A 54 -2.27 3.98 -26.71
CA GLU A 54 -2.51 4.83 -27.89
C GLU A 54 -1.45 4.60 -28.98
N LEU A 55 -0.17 4.49 -28.62
CA LEU A 55 0.86 4.12 -29.59
C LEU A 55 0.57 2.76 -30.23
N CYS A 56 0.14 1.76 -29.44
CA CYS A 56 -0.28 0.46 -29.96
C CYS A 56 -1.44 0.58 -30.94
N ARG A 57 -2.44 1.43 -30.64
CA ARG A 57 -3.54 1.73 -31.58
C ARG A 57 -3.02 2.34 -32.87
N TRP A 58 -2.13 3.34 -32.80
CA TRP A 58 -1.53 3.95 -33.99
C TRP A 58 -0.76 2.94 -34.82
N PHE A 59 0.08 2.12 -34.20
CA PHE A 59 0.80 1.06 -34.89
C PHE A 59 -0.15 0.05 -35.53
N TRP A 60 -1.25 -0.28 -34.85
CA TRP A 60 -2.25 -1.19 -35.38
C TRP A 60 -3.04 -0.59 -36.55
N LEU A 61 -3.26 0.72 -36.59
CA LEU A 61 -3.88 1.39 -37.74
C LEU A 61 -2.95 1.43 -38.96
N ILE A 62 -1.64 1.55 -38.73
CA ILE A 62 -0.63 1.58 -39.80
C ILE A 62 -0.29 0.17 -40.29
N TYR A 63 -0.35 -0.84 -39.41
CA TYR A 63 0.08 -2.21 -39.70
C TYR A 63 -0.61 -2.83 -40.93
N PRO A 64 -1.95 -2.73 -41.12
CA PRO A 64 -2.65 -3.24 -42.30
C PRO A 64 -2.16 -2.63 -43.62
N GLU A 65 -1.54 -1.45 -43.60
CA GLU A 65 -1.00 -0.85 -44.83
C GLU A 65 0.33 -1.46 -45.27
N THR A 66 1.02 -2.16 -44.37
CA THR A 66 2.28 -2.83 -44.66
C THR A 66 2.07 -4.10 -45.48
N VAL A 67 3.08 -4.50 -46.27
CA VAL A 67 3.04 -5.74 -47.08
C VAL A 67 2.80 -6.98 -46.21
N ILE A 68 3.33 -6.98 -44.98
CA ILE A 68 3.15 -8.08 -44.02
C ILE A 68 1.74 -8.04 -43.44
N GLY A 69 1.25 -6.86 -43.05
CA GLY A 69 -0.11 -6.71 -42.52
C GLY A 69 -1.18 -7.10 -43.53
N LYS A 70 -1.01 -6.76 -44.82
CA LYS A 70 -1.92 -7.19 -45.89
C LYS A 70 -1.99 -8.71 -45.99
N LYS A 71 -0.84 -9.40 -45.89
CA LYS A 71 -0.79 -10.88 -45.87
C LYS A 71 -1.46 -11.46 -44.63
N TYR A 72 -1.22 -10.86 -43.46
CA TYR A 72 -1.82 -11.29 -42.20
C TYR A 72 -3.34 -11.15 -42.21
N VAL A 73 -3.87 -9.99 -42.60
CA VAL A 73 -5.33 -9.74 -42.72
C VAL A 73 -5.97 -10.68 -43.74
N SER A 74 -5.29 -10.97 -44.85
CA SER A 74 -5.81 -11.90 -45.85
C SER A 74 -5.80 -13.37 -45.42
N GLY A 75 -4.95 -13.74 -44.44
CA GLY A 75 -4.75 -15.13 -44.03
C GLY A 75 -5.37 -15.51 -42.69
N ALA A 76 -5.64 -14.55 -41.80
CA ALA A 76 -6.06 -14.83 -40.43
C ALA A 76 -7.56 -15.16 -40.29
N GLY A 77 -8.42 -14.72 -41.22
CA GLY A 77 -9.87 -15.00 -41.22
C GLY A 77 -10.66 -14.29 -40.10
N ASP A 78 -10.13 -14.32 -38.88
CA ASP A 78 -10.67 -13.69 -37.68
C ASP A 78 -9.73 -12.60 -37.15
N PHE A 79 -10.32 -11.49 -36.69
CA PHE A 79 -9.61 -10.45 -35.98
C PHE A 79 -9.23 -10.95 -34.58
N PRO A 80 -7.96 -10.83 -34.14
CA PRO A 80 -7.62 -11.20 -32.78
C PRO A 80 -8.34 -10.29 -31.77
N ASP A 81 -8.93 -10.87 -30.72
CA ASP A 81 -9.72 -10.15 -29.70
C ASP A 81 -8.95 -8.96 -29.08
N PHE A 82 -7.63 -9.07 -28.96
CA PHE A 82 -6.74 -8.00 -28.51
C PHE A 82 -6.83 -6.74 -29.38
N ALA A 83 -6.95 -6.90 -30.70
CA ALA A 83 -7.08 -5.78 -31.62
C ALA A 83 -8.42 -5.06 -31.45
N HIS A 84 -9.49 -5.81 -31.17
CA HIS A 84 -10.82 -5.24 -30.93
C HIS A 84 -10.82 -4.34 -29.68
N VAL A 85 -10.21 -4.81 -28.58
CA VAL A 85 -10.04 -4.02 -27.35
C VAL A 85 -9.20 -2.77 -27.60
N VAL A 86 -8.08 -2.88 -28.31
CA VAL A 86 -7.19 -1.75 -28.62
C VAL A 86 -7.83 -0.74 -29.58
N LEU A 87 -8.73 -1.16 -30.46
CA LEU A 87 -9.34 -0.30 -31.48
C LEU A 87 -10.65 0.37 -31.04
N HIS A 88 -11.47 -0.31 -30.21
CA HIS A 88 -12.85 0.12 -29.95
C HIS A 88 -13.12 0.57 -28.52
N GLU A 89 -12.32 0.14 -27.53
CA GLU A 89 -12.53 0.59 -26.15
C GLU A 89 -11.83 1.92 -25.85
N PRO A 90 -12.42 2.74 -24.96
CA PRO A 90 -11.74 3.91 -24.45
C PRO A 90 -10.53 3.49 -23.58
N HIS A 91 -9.31 3.76 -24.07
CA HIS A 91 -8.04 3.34 -23.44
C HIS A 91 -7.87 3.78 -22.00
N TRP A 92 -8.52 4.88 -21.59
CA TRP A 92 -8.49 5.34 -20.21
C TRP A 92 -9.12 4.31 -19.25
N HIS A 93 -10.16 3.60 -19.67
CA HIS A 93 -10.84 2.63 -18.81
C HIS A 93 -10.01 1.36 -18.64
N THR A 94 -9.50 0.85 -19.76
CA THR A 94 -8.58 -0.29 -19.82
C THR A 94 -7.32 -0.02 -18.99
N ALA A 95 -6.69 1.15 -19.16
CA ALA A 95 -5.53 1.56 -18.37
C ALA A 95 -5.84 1.64 -16.88
N LEU A 96 -7.05 2.07 -16.50
CA LEU A 96 -7.43 2.23 -15.10
C LEU A 96 -7.44 0.87 -14.41
N PHE A 97 -7.99 -0.15 -15.05
CA PHE A 97 -7.95 -1.52 -14.53
C PHE A 97 -6.53 -2.09 -14.54
N LEU A 98 -5.79 -1.88 -15.62
CA LEU A 98 -4.44 -2.39 -15.80
C LEU A 98 -3.43 -1.82 -14.81
N VAL A 99 -3.67 -0.62 -14.27
CA VAL A 99 -2.76 0.08 -13.36
C VAL A 99 -3.28 0.04 -11.92
N THR A 100 -4.59 0.22 -11.72
CA THR A 100 -5.18 0.20 -10.37
C THR A 100 -5.24 -1.22 -9.80
N GLY A 101 -5.43 -2.23 -10.65
CA GLY A 101 -5.40 -3.63 -10.23
C GLY A 101 -4.06 -4.03 -9.61
N PRO A 102 -2.93 -3.90 -10.33
CA PRO A 102 -1.61 -4.19 -9.78
C PRO A 102 -1.26 -3.29 -8.59
N PHE A 103 -1.71 -2.04 -8.61
CA PHE A 103 -1.50 -1.11 -7.51
C PHE A 103 -2.17 -1.61 -6.21
N ALA A 104 -3.45 -1.97 -6.27
CA ALA A 104 -4.18 -2.48 -5.12
C ALA A 104 -3.61 -3.84 -4.65
N ALA A 105 -3.34 -4.76 -5.58
CA ALA A 105 -2.77 -6.06 -5.27
C ALA A 105 -1.38 -5.93 -4.62
N SER A 106 -0.53 -5.06 -5.16
CA SER A 106 0.81 -4.81 -4.60
C SER A 106 0.77 -4.15 -3.23
N LEU A 107 -0.19 -3.24 -2.97
CA LEU A 107 -0.39 -2.67 -1.63
C LEU A 107 -0.86 -3.72 -0.62
N ILE A 108 -1.84 -4.55 -0.99
CA ILE A 108 -2.36 -5.62 -0.13
C ILE A 108 -1.23 -6.61 0.20
N LEU A 109 -0.45 -7.03 -0.80
CA LEU A 109 0.68 -7.93 -0.61
C LEU A 109 1.80 -7.28 0.21
N ALA A 110 2.09 -6.00 -0.01
CA ALA A 110 3.10 -5.27 0.75
C ALA A 110 2.71 -5.12 2.23
N TRP A 111 1.44 -4.80 2.50
CA TRP A 111 0.92 -4.71 3.86
C TRP A 111 0.85 -6.09 4.54
N GLY A 112 0.32 -7.09 3.84
CA GLY A 112 0.23 -8.47 4.35
C GLY A 112 1.60 -9.08 4.63
N SER A 113 2.57 -8.90 3.72
CA SER A 113 3.93 -9.42 3.90
C SER A 113 4.68 -8.77 5.06
N ARG A 114 4.41 -7.49 5.33
CA ARG A 114 4.96 -6.78 6.49
C ARG A 114 4.26 -7.15 7.80
N PHE A 115 2.94 -7.30 7.76
CA PHE A 115 2.14 -7.74 8.91
C PHE A 115 2.55 -9.14 9.37
N CYS A 116 2.72 -10.08 8.43
CA CYS A 116 3.05 -11.47 8.71
C CYS A 116 4.55 -11.76 8.89
N TYR A 117 5.43 -10.76 8.95
CA TYR A 117 6.89 -10.93 8.99
C TYR A 117 7.51 -11.72 7.83
N LEU A 118 6.74 -12.05 6.78
CA LEU A 118 7.18 -12.78 5.58
C LEU A 118 8.32 -12.07 4.86
N LYS A 119 8.40 -10.76 5.04
CA LYS A 119 9.53 -9.94 4.61
C LYS A 119 10.88 -10.50 5.10
N ARG A 120 11.04 -10.94 6.35
CA ARG A 120 12.36 -11.44 6.79
C ARG A 120 12.78 -12.74 6.08
N LEU A 121 11.82 -13.58 5.70
CA LEU A 121 12.10 -14.83 4.97
C LEU A 121 12.45 -14.59 3.50
N PHE A 122 11.72 -13.70 2.81
CA PHE A 122 11.84 -13.54 1.36
C PHE A 122 12.62 -12.30 0.91
N TYR A 123 12.87 -11.34 1.79
CA TYR A 123 13.33 -9.98 1.43
C TYR A 123 14.79 -9.69 1.77
N ASN A 124 15.38 -10.45 2.70
CA ASN A 124 16.75 -10.26 3.17
C ASN A 124 17.83 -11.02 2.36
N PRO A 125 17.58 -12.20 1.77
CA PRO A 125 18.65 -12.94 1.08
C PRO A 125 18.82 -12.59 -0.41
N PHE A 126 17.85 -11.91 -1.05
CA PHE A 126 17.87 -11.64 -2.50
C PHE A 126 17.89 -10.14 -2.78
N GLY A 127 18.80 -9.72 -3.68
CA GLY A 127 18.97 -8.30 -4.08
C GLY A 127 17.68 -7.63 -4.60
N SER A 128 17.67 -6.29 -4.68
CA SER A 128 16.44 -5.51 -4.89
C SER A 128 15.69 -5.88 -6.17
N ILE A 129 16.39 -6.24 -7.25
CA ILE A 129 15.80 -6.57 -8.56
C ILE A 129 15.09 -7.92 -8.51
N LEU A 130 15.75 -8.97 -8.00
CA LEU A 130 15.18 -10.31 -7.94
C LEU A 130 13.93 -10.34 -7.03
N ARG A 131 13.96 -9.54 -5.96
CA ARG A 131 12.81 -9.38 -5.07
C ARG A 131 11.65 -8.62 -5.74
N THR A 132 11.92 -7.67 -6.64
CA THR A 132 10.85 -7.08 -7.46
C THR A 132 10.20 -8.14 -8.32
N PHE A 133 10.96 -9.01 -9.00
CA PHE A 133 10.39 -10.08 -9.82
C PHE A 133 9.59 -11.10 -9.00
N ILE A 134 10.11 -11.57 -7.87
CA ILE A 134 9.42 -12.58 -7.04
C ILE A 134 8.02 -12.12 -6.61
N TRP A 135 7.85 -10.82 -6.29
CA TRP A 135 6.56 -10.27 -5.86
C TRP A 135 5.74 -9.67 -6.99
N ALA A 136 6.37 -9.14 -8.04
CA ALA A 136 5.65 -8.58 -9.18
C ALA A 136 5.03 -9.67 -10.06
N THR A 137 5.64 -10.85 -10.17
CA THR A 137 5.06 -11.97 -10.94
C THR A 137 3.71 -12.43 -10.39
N PRO A 138 3.55 -12.76 -9.09
CA PRO A 138 2.24 -13.13 -8.56
C PRO A 138 1.24 -11.96 -8.60
N VAL A 139 1.71 -10.71 -8.46
CA VAL A 139 0.86 -9.52 -8.67
C VAL A 139 0.35 -9.49 -10.11
N ALA A 140 1.23 -9.66 -11.11
CA ALA A 140 0.87 -9.66 -12.52
C ALA A 140 -0.07 -10.82 -12.89
N VAL A 141 0.15 -12.00 -12.32
CA VAL A 141 -0.73 -13.18 -12.49
C VAL A 141 -2.12 -12.92 -11.90
N TRP A 142 -2.19 -12.42 -10.66
CA TRP A 142 -3.47 -12.11 -10.02
C TRP A 142 -4.20 -11.00 -10.78
N THR A 143 -3.48 -9.96 -11.18
CA THR A 143 -4.08 -8.88 -11.97
C THR A 143 -4.53 -9.39 -13.34
N GLY A 144 -3.76 -10.27 -13.97
CA GLY A 144 -4.15 -10.92 -15.22
C GLY A 144 -5.48 -11.66 -15.08
N TYR A 145 -5.65 -12.46 -14.03
CA TYR A 145 -6.91 -13.14 -13.71
C TYR A 145 -8.09 -12.16 -13.54
N TYR A 146 -7.84 -11.01 -12.93
CA TYR A 146 -8.86 -9.98 -12.79
C TYR A 146 -9.16 -9.36 -14.17
N VAL A 147 -8.14 -8.93 -14.91
CA VAL A 147 -8.25 -8.30 -16.24
C VAL A 147 -8.95 -9.20 -17.26
N THR A 148 -8.68 -10.51 -17.27
CA THR A 148 -9.37 -11.46 -18.15
C THR A 148 -10.88 -11.48 -17.93
N ALA A 149 -11.34 -11.22 -16.72
CA ALA A 149 -12.77 -11.22 -16.41
C ALA A 149 -13.50 -9.94 -16.89
N TYR A 150 -12.76 -8.87 -17.22
CA TYR A 150 -13.34 -7.58 -17.62
C TYR A 150 -13.07 -7.19 -19.06
N LEU A 151 -11.98 -7.67 -19.66
CA LEU A 151 -11.49 -7.20 -20.97
C LEU A 151 -11.51 -8.29 -22.05
N ASP A 152 -12.08 -9.47 -21.76
CA ASP A 152 -12.15 -10.64 -22.66
C ASP A 152 -10.81 -10.97 -23.35
N LEU A 153 -9.71 -10.68 -22.66
CA LEU A 153 -8.35 -10.95 -23.13
C LEU A 153 -7.99 -12.40 -22.82
N THR A 154 -7.12 -12.99 -23.64
CA THR A 154 -6.45 -14.24 -23.25
C THR A 154 -5.63 -14.00 -21.99
N PHE A 155 -5.56 -15.01 -21.12
CA PHE A 155 -4.82 -14.92 -19.86
C PHE A 155 -3.35 -14.55 -20.06
N GLU A 156 -2.73 -15.07 -21.12
CA GLU A 156 -1.35 -14.75 -21.49
C GLU A 156 -1.19 -13.26 -21.86
N ALA A 157 -2.09 -12.73 -22.70
CA ALA A 157 -2.05 -11.31 -23.08
C ALA A 157 -2.32 -10.40 -21.87
N ALA A 158 -3.31 -10.74 -21.06
CA ALA A 158 -3.68 -9.98 -19.85
C ALA A 158 -2.52 -9.93 -18.84
N THR A 159 -1.85 -11.06 -18.59
CA THR A 159 -0.71 -11.13 -17.66
C THR A 159 0.51 -10.38 -18.19
N VAL A 160 0.82 -10.47 -19.48
CA VAL A 160 1.93 -9.72 -20.10
C VAL A 160 1.66 -8.22 -20.03
N CYS A 161 0.43 -7.79 -20.33
CA CYS A 161 0.07 -6.38 -20.25
C CYS A 161 0.13 -5.85 -18.80
N ALA A 162 -0.31 -6.66 -17.84
CA ALA A 162 -0.24 -6.31 -16.42
C ALA A 162 1.19 -6.37 -15.84
N ALA A 163 2.13 -7.08 -16.47
CA ALA A 163 3.49 -7.27 -15.96
C ALA A 163 4.26 -5.94 -15.86
N GLY A 164 4.15 -5.07 -16.86
CA GLY A 164 4.82 -3.77 -16.87
C GLY A 164 4.43 -2.89 -15.67
N PRO A 165 3.14 -2.56 -15.50
CA PRO A 165 2.65 -1.82 -14.34
C PRO A 165 2.96 -2.51 -13.01
N SER A 166 2.84 -3.85 -12.95
CA SER A 166 3.17 -4.63 -11.75
C SER A 166 4.64 -4.46 -11.34
N LEU A 167 5.57 -4.55 -12.29
CA LEU A 167 7.00 -4.39 -12.05
C LEU A 167 7.36 -2.96 -11.61
N ALA A 168 6.66 -1.95 -12.14
CA ALA A 168 6.90 -0.55 -11.81
C ALA A 168 6.31 -0.14 -10.44
N LEU A 169 5.13 -0.66 -10.08
CA LEU A 169 4.39 -0.27 -8.88
C LEU A 169 4.82 -1.06 -7.64
N THR A 170 5.12 -2.36 -7.79
CA THR A 170 5.42 -3.26 -6.67
C THR A 170 6.58 -2.76 -5.79
N PRO A 171 7.74 -2.31 -6.31
CA PRO A 171 8.84 -1.82 -5.47
C PRO A 171 8.44 -0.63 -4.60
N ASN A 172 7.65 0.28 -5.17
CA ASN A 172 7.20 1.50 -4.50
C ASN A 172 6.14 1.18 -3.44
N ALA A 173 5.17 0.31 -3.75
CA ALA A 173 4.19 -0.16 -2.78
C ALA A 173 4.85 -0.81 -1.55
N PHE A 174 5.87 -1.64 -1.77
CA PHE A 174 6.64 -2.25 -0.68
C PHE A 174 7.47 -1.24 0.12
N ARG A 175 8.08 -0.24 -0.54
CA ARG A 175 8.82 0.83 0.14
C ARG A 175 7.91 1.72 0.98
N THR A 176 6.70 1.98 0.51
CA THR A 176 5.69 2.78 1.21
C THR A 176 5.09 2.00 2.38
N ALA A 177 4.72 0.74 2.17
CA ALA A 177 4.34 -0.18 3.26
C ALA A 177 5.42 -0.21 4.35
N ASP A 178 6.69 -0.14 3.94
CA ASP A 178 7.81 -0.16 4.87
C ASP A 178 7.93 1.07 5.78
N ARG A 179 7.38 2.19 5.36
CA ARG A 179 7.39 3.43 6.12
C ARG A 179 6.12 3.62 6.92
N LEU A 180 4.99 3.16 6.39
CA LEU A 180 3.67 3.41 6.94
C LEU A 180 3.19 2.34 7.92
N CYS A 181 3.47 1.06 7.67
CA CYS A 181 2.94 -0.02 8.50
C CYS A 181 3.93 -0.36 9.62
N PRO A 182 3.54 -0.35 10.90
CA PRO A 182 4.34 -0.95 11.96
C PRO A 182 4.37 -2.48 11.79
N GLU A 183 5.46 -3.13 12.20
CA GLU A 183 5.50 -4.58 12.27
C GLU A 183 4.53 -5.07 13.37
N LEU A 184 3.90 -6.23 13.18
CA LEU A 184 3.00 -6.83 14.18
C LEU A 184 3.67 -6.95 15.56
N GLY A 185 4.98 -7.24 15.57
CA GLY A 185 5.77 -7.37 16.80
C GLY A 185 5.96 -6.05 17.54
N ASP A 186 5.95 -4.92 16.83
CA ASP A 186 5.96 -3.59 17.45
C ASP A 186 4.58 -3.26 18.05
N CYS A 187 3.50 -3.58 17.33
CA CYS A 187 2.13 -3.43 17.83
C CYS A 187 1.90 -4.25 19.11
N ILE A 188 2.32 -5.52 19.13
CA ILE A 188 2.22 -6.39 20.32
C ILE A 188 3.05 -5.82 21.48
N ARG A 189 4.28 -5.34 21.21
CA ARG A 189 5.13 -4.73 22.24
C ARG A 189 4.53 -3.44 22.79
N TRP A 190 3.92 -2.62 21.94
CA TRP A 190 3.24 -1.39 22.34
C TRP A 190 2.00 -1.70 23.18
N LEU A 191 1.16 -2.64 22.74
CA LEU A 191 -0.01 -3.11 23.49
C LEU A 191 0.38 -3.67 24.86
N ARG A 192 1.42 -4.52 24.93
CA ARG A 192 1.94 -5.04 26.21
C ARG A 192 2.49 -3.95 27.12
N ARG A 193 3.02 -2.84 26.60
CA ARG A 193 3.45 -1.70 27.41
C ARG A 193 2.26 -0.90 27.91
N GLY A 194 1.28 -0.63 27.05
CA GLY A 194 0.03 0.03 27.43
C GLY A 194 -0.73 -0.72 28.52
N LEU A 195 -0.90 -2.04 28.36
CA LEU A 195 -1.54 -2.89 29.37
C LEU A 195 -0.78 -2.89 30.71
N ARG A 196 0.56 -2.88 30.69
CA ARG A 196 1.37 -2.79 31.92
C ARG A 196 1.25 -1.43 32.60
N GLN A 197 1.14 -0.35 31.84
CA GLN A 197 0.93 0.99 32.38
C GLN A 197 -0.45 1.15 32.99
N LEU A 198 -1.50 0.64 32.31
CA LEU A 198 -2.86 0.60 32.84
C LEU A 198 -2.92 -0.18 34.16
N ARG A 199 -2.33 -1.38 34.21
CA ARG A 199 -2.29 -2.20 35.44
C ARG A 199 -1.61 -1.47 36.60
N ARG A 200 -0.46 -0.81 36.35
CA ARG A 200 0.24 -0.01 37.37
C ARG A 200 -0.55 1.22 37.82
N GLY A 201 -1.34 1.83 36.93
CA GLY A 201 -2.25 2.92 37.26
C GLY A 201 -3.36 2.46 38.21
N THR A 202 -3.99 1.31 37.91
CA THR A 202 -5.03 0.71 38.76
C THR A 202 -4.50 0.32 40.14
N ASP A 203 -3.30 -0.28 40.20
CA ASP A 203 -2.68 -0.68 41.47
C ASP A 203 -2.31 0.54 42.34
N ARG A 204 -1.83 1.64 41.74
CA ARG A 204 -1.57 2.90 42.45
C ARG A 204 -2.86 3.56 42.96
N SER A 205 -3.92 3.53 42.17
CA SER A 205 -5.23 4.04 42.56
C SER A 205 -5.83 3.27 43.74
N LYS A 206 -5.64 1.95 43.80
CA LYS A 206 -6.07 1.12 44.93
C LYS A 206 -5.31 1.47 46.21
N ARG A 207 -3.97 1.54 46.17
CA ARG A 207 -3.16 1.92 47.34
C ARG A 207 -3.49 3.31 47.86
N SER A 208 -3.70 4.30 46.98
CA SER A 208 -4.08 5.64 47.43
C SER A 208 -5.46 5.71 48.09
N ASN A 209 -6.39 4.83 47.71
CA ASN A 209 -7.70 4.74 48.36
C ASN A 209 -7.62 4.02 49.72
N GLU A 210 -6.80 2.97 49.83
CA GLU A 210 -6.55 2.28 51.11
C GLU A 210 -5.86 3.19 52.13
N GLU A 211 -4.88 4.01 51.73
CA GLU A 211 -4.24 5.00 52.61
C GLU A 211 -5.21 6.09 53.07
N ARG A 212 -6.17 6.51 52.24
CA ARG A 212 -7.22 7.47 52.63
C ARG A 212 -8.19 6.87 53.65
N LEU A 213 -8.67 5.65 53.40
CA LEU A 213 -9.59 4.95 54.29
C LEU A 213 -8.94 4.60 55.65
N SER A 214 -7.65 4.25 55.64
CA SER A 214 -6.90 4.00 56.88
C SER A 214 -6.64 5.27 57.70
N GLY A 215 -6.51 6.43 57.04
CA GLY A 215 -6.34 7.72 57.72
C GLY A 215 -7.63 8.25 58.36
N GLU A 216 -8.79 7.99 57.75
CA GLU A 216 -10.10 8.38 58.29
C GLU A 216 -10.50 7.54 59.52
N HIS A 217 -10.07 6.28 59.60
CA HIS A 217 -10.33 5.42 60.77
C HIS A 217 -9.39 5.65 61.96
N ALA A 218 -8.25 6.33 61.78
CA ALA A 218 -7.32 6.63 62.88
C ALA A 218 -7.70 7.88 63.70
N HIS A 219 -8.77 8.58 63.31
CA HIS A 219 -9.25 9.82 63.95
C HIS A 219 -10.54 9.65 64.77
N PHE A 220 -10.99 8.41 64.98
CA PHE A 220 -12.12 8.07 65.86
C PHE A 220 -11.65 7.32 67.09
#